data_AF-A0A530ZND1-F1
#
_entry.id   AF-A0A530ZND1-F1
#
_cell.length_a   1.000
_cell.length_b   1.000
_cell.length_c   1.000
_cell.angle_alpha   90.00
_cell.angle_beta   90.00
_cell.angle_gamma   90.00
#
_symmetry.space_group_name_H-M   'P 1'
#
loop_
_entity.id
_entity.type
_entity.pdbx_description
1 polymer ?
#
loop_
_entity_poly.entity_id
_entity_poly.type
_entity_poly.pdbx_seq_one_letter_code
_entity_poly.pdbx_strand_id
1 'polypeptide(L)'
;GKKCDVVYDSVGNDTFPASLDCLKPLGMFASFGQSSGPVPPFSISLLAQKGSLFATRPTLFVYNAKREDLEASAAALFEIVLSGAVKIKINQRYA
;
A
#
# COMPACT_ATOMS: atom_id res chain seq x y z
N GLY A 1 10.71 7.12 -17.69
CA GLY A 1 9.64 8.13 -17.50
C GLY A 1 9.85 8.90 -16.21
N LYS A 2 8.89 9.72 -15.77
CA LYS A 2 8.98 10.60 -14.56
C LYS A 2 8.92 9.85 -13.21
N LYS A 3 8.77 8.52 -13.22
CA LYS A 3 8.59 7.65 -12.04
C LYS A 3 7.31 8.00 -11.23
N CYS A 4 7.05 7.28 -10.15
CA CYS A 4 5.85 7.38 -9.33
C CYS A 4 6.08 8.23 -8.06
N ASP A 5 5.06 8.96 -7.63
CA ASP A 5 5.01 9.62 -6.31
C ASP A 5 4.95 8.61 -5.16
N VAL A 6 4.12 7.58 -5.32
CA VAL A 6 3.87 6.55 -4.31
C VAL A 6 3.82 5.19 -5.00
N VAL A 7 4.35 4.17 -4.34
CA VAL A 7 4.18 2.77 -4.70
C VAL A 7 3.46 2.06 -3.56
N TYR A 8 2.28 1.50 -3.86
CA TYR A 8 1.51 0.65 -2.95
C TYR A 8 1.83 -0.82 -3.28
N ASP A 9 2.55 -1.50 -2.38
CA ASP A 9 3.04 -2.85 -2.61
C ASP A 9 2.51 -3.83 -1.55
N SER A 10 1.69 -4.79 -1.99
CA SER A 10 1.20 -5.90 -1.15
C SER A 10 1.89 -7.24 -1.40
N VAL A 11 2.84 -7.29 -2.34
CA VAL A 11 3.46 -8.53 -2.80
C VAL A 11 4.67 -8.87 -1.95
N GLY A 12 5.56 -7.92 -1.70
CA GLY A 12 6.70 -8.10 -0.79
C GLY A 12 7.95 -8.66 -1.47
N ASN A 13 8.35 -9.88 -1.12
CA ASN A 13 9.61 -10.49 -1.54
C ASN A 13 9.90 -10.38 -3.05
N ASP A 14 8.93 -10.74 -3.90
CA ASP A 14 9.16 -10.85 -5.34
C ASP A 14 9.19 -9.48 -6.06
N THR A 15 8.62 -8.43 -5.46
CA THR A 15 8.59 -7.07 -6.02
C THR A 15 9.67 -6.17 -5.44
N PHE A 16 10.26 -6.55 -4.31
CA PHE A 16 11.40 -5.87 -3.72
C PHE A 16 12.72 -6.34 -4.36
N PRO A 17 13.64 -5.43 -4.77
CA PRO A 17 13.64 -3.99 -4.56
C PRO A 17 13.07 -3.15 -5.73
N ALA A 18 12.52 -3.79 -6.78
CA ALA A 18 12.05 -3.11 -7.99
C ALA A 18 10.99 -2.03 -7.72
N SER A 19 10.12 -2.24 -6.73
CA SER A 19 9.16 -1.24 -6.24
C SER A 19 9.83 0.08 -5.84
N LEU A 20 11.04 0.05 -5.27
CA LEU A 20 11.78 1.28 -4.93
C LEU A 20 12.34 1.97 -6.18
N ASP A 21 12.68 1.23 -7.22
CA ASP A 21 13.21 1.80 -8.47
C ASP A 21 12.14 2.55 -9.28
N CYS A 22 10.87 2.23 -9.05
CA CYS A 22 9.72 2.92 -9.62
C CYS A 22 9.43 4.28 -8.97
N LEU A 23 10.03 4.62 -7.82
CA LEU A 23 9.80 5.87 -7.12
C LEU A 23 10.66 7.02 -7.64
N LYS A 24 10.07 8.20 -7.75
CA LYS A 24 10.80 9.45 -7.95
C LYS A 24 11.45 9.89 -6.62
N PRO A 25 12.44 10.81 -6.64
CA PRO A 25 13.00 11.35 -5.41
C PRO A 25 11.93 11.88 -4.46
N LEU A 26 12.10 11.64 -3.16
CA LEU A 26 11.12 11.96 -2.10
C LEU A 26 9.79 11.19 -2.20
N GLY A 27 9.73 10.12 -3.00
CA GLY A 27 8.55 9.27 -3.12
C GLY A 27 8.34 8.34 -1.92
N MET A 28 7.12 7.82 -1.78
CA MET A 28 6.70 6.96 -0.68
C MET A 28 6.57 5.49 -1.11
N PHE A 29 7.26 4.59 -0.42
CA PHE A 29 7.05 3.16 -0.49
C PHE A 29 6.08 2.70 0.62
N ALA A 30 4.83 2.42 0.25
CA ALA A 30 3.82 1.88 1.16
C ALA A 30 3.74 0.36 1.02
N SER A 31 4.51 -0.36 1.83
CA SER A 31 4.53 -1.82 1.83
C SER A 31 3.45 -2.35 2.77
N PHE A 32 2.29 -2.74 2.24
CA PHE A 32 1.10 -3.06 3.06
C PHE A 32 0.70 -4.54 3.05
N GLY A 33 1.49 -5.40 2.40
CA GLY A 33 1.26 -6.85 2.33
C GLY A 33 2.54 -7.64 2.05
N GLN A 34 2.43 -8.96 2.01
CA GLN A 34 3.55 -9.87 1.78
C GLN A 34 3.08 -11.18 1.12
N SER A 35 2.25 -11.10 0.08
CA SER A 35 1.66 -12.30 -0.56
C SER A 35 2.70 -13.25 -1.15
N SER A 36 3.86 -12.76 -1.57
CA SER A 36 5.01 -13.57 -2.02
C SER A 36 6.02 -13.91 -0.92
N GLY A 37 5.77 -13.45 0.30
CA GLY A 37 6.72 -13.55 1.41
C GLY A 37 7.20 -12.17 1.90
N PRO A 38 7.84 -12.13 3.08
CA PRO A 38 8.28 -10.88 3.69
C PRO A 38 9.39 -10.21 2.87
N VAL A 39 9.40 -8.88 2.86
CA VAL A 39 10.54 -8.12 2.33
C VAL A 39 11.78 -8.47 3.16
N PRO A 40 12.90 -8.89 2.55
CA PRO A 40 14.13 -9.19 3.28
C PRO A 40 14.64 -7.96 4.06
N PRO A 41 15.38 -8.15 5.18
CA PRO A 41 16.04 -7.04 5.85
C PRO A 41 16.91 -6.24 4.88
N PHE A 42 16.77 -4.92 4.88
CA PHE A 42 17.55 -4.02 4.04
C PHE A 42 18.07 -2.81 4.85
N SER A 43 19.18 -2.23 4.39
CA SER A 43 19.75 -1.05 5.02
C SER A 43 18.88 0.19 4.76
N ILE A 44 18.61 0.99 5.80
CA ILE A 44 17.92 2.29 5.66
C ILE A 44 18.67 3.21 4.68
N SER A 45 19.99 3.09 4.57
CA SER A 45 20.79 3.86 3.59
C SER A 45 20.36 3.63 2.14
N LEU A 46 19.71 2.50 1.83
CA LEU A 46 19.14 2.23 0.51
C LEU A 46 18.08 3.28 0.12
N LEU A 47 17.30 3.77 1.09
CA LEU A 47 16.27 4.80 0.83
C LEU A 47 16.91 6.11 0.40
N ALA A 48 18.04 6.49 1.01
CA ALA A 48 18.82 7.66 0.62
C ALA A 48 19.40 7.49 -0.79
N GLN A 49 20.02 6.33 -1.07
CA GLN A 49 20.60 6.01 -2.38
C GLN A 49 19.57 6.04 -3.51
N LYS A 50 18.33 5.66 -3.24
CA LYS A 50 17.24 5.64 -4.24
C LYS A 50 16.49 6.98 -4.36
N GLY A 51 17.04 8.06 -3.79
CA GLY A 51 16.52 9.42 -3.95
C GLY A 51 15.78 9.94 -2.73
N SER A 52 16.30 9.67 -1.52
CA SER A 52 15.72 10.14 -0.26
C SER A 52 14.25 9.72 -0.09
N LEU A 53 13.99 8.43 -0.32
CA LEU A 53 12.64 7.87 -0.26
C LEU A 53 12.10 7.80 1.18
N PHE A 54 10.77 7.83 1.30
CA PHE A 54 10.06 7.46 2.51
C PHE A 54 9.60 6.01 2.40
N ALA A 55 9.52 5.29 3.52
CA ALA A 55 8.99 3.94 3.57
C ALA A 55 8.08 3.77 4.79
N THR A 56 6.98 3.04 4.62
CA THR A 56 6.04 2.71 5.69
C THR A 56 5.50 1.29 5.53
N ARG A 57 5.21 0.65 6.67
CA ARG A 57 4.54 -0.66 6.77
C ARG A 57 3.21 -0.47 7.50
N PRO A 58 2.15 0.00 6.82
CA PRO A 58 0.88 0.29 7.48
C PRO A 58 0.09 -0.99 7.77
N THR A 59 -0.80 -0.93 8.76
CA THR A 59 -1.80 -1.98 9.03
C THR A 59 -3.18 -1.35 9.21
N LEU A 60 -4.24 -2.06 8.80
CA LEU A 60 -5.61 -1.57 8.91
C LEU A 60 -5.99 -1.25 10.36
N PHE A 61 -5.51 -2.05 11.32
CA PHE A 61 -5.84 -1.91 12.74
C PHE A 61 -5.35 -0.60 13.34
N VAL A 62 -4.21 -0.07 12.90
CA VAL A 62 -3.71 1.22 13.38
C VAL A 62 -4.51 2.38 12.80
N TYR A 63 -4.93 2.29 11.53
CA TYR A 63 -5.74 3.32 10.88
C TYR A 63 -7.20 3.36 11.35
N ASN A 64 -7.72 2.25 11.90
CA ASN A 64 -9.09 2.14 12.42
C ASN A 64 -9.11 1.80 13.93
N ALA A 65 -8.11 2.28 14.68
CA ALA A 65 -7.95 1.95 16.09
C ALA A 65 -9.08 2.53 16.96
N LYS A 66 -9.58 3.73 16.60
CA LYS A 66 -10.71 4.36 17.28
C LYS A 66 -12.01 4.06 16.55
N ARG A 67 -13.11 4.04 17.29
CA ARG A 67 -14.43 3.75 16.73
C ARG A 67 -14.81 4.78 15.67
N GLU A 68 -14.52 6.04 15.92
CA GLU A 68 -14.84 7.15 15.03
C GLU A 68 -14.07 7.03 13.70
N ASP A 69 -12.80 6.60 13.75
CA ASP A 69 -11.97 6.38 12.55
C ASP A 69 -12.50 5.21 11.71
N LEU A 70 -12.92 4.13 12.36
CA LEU A 70 -13.55 2.98 11.71
C LEU A 70 -14.86 3.37 11.02
N GLU A 71 -15.74 4.09 11.73
CA GLU A 71 -17.02 4.54 11.19
C GLU A 71 -16.83 5.49 10.00
N ALA A 72 -15.88 6.43 10.10
CA ALA A 72 -15.55 7.33 9.00
C ALA A 72 -15.03 6.57 7.77
N SER A 73 -14.11 5.61 7.97
CA SER A 73 -13.56 4.79 6.88
C SER A 73 -14.63 3.92 6.22
N ALA A 74 -15.53 3.32 7.01
CA ALA A 74 -16.63 2.52 6.50
C ALA A 74 -17.64 3.38 5.72
N ALA A 75 -18.01 4.54 6.25
CA ALA A 75 -18.90 5.48 5.58
C ALA A 75 -18.34 5.90 4.21
N ALA A 76 -17.06 6.28 4.15
CA ALA A 76 -16.38 6.65 2.91
C ALA A 76 -16.36 5.51 1.88
N LEU A 77 -16.11 4.26 2.33
CA LEU A 77 -16.19 3.09 1.46
C LEU A 77 -17.60 2.91 0.89
N PHE A 78 -18.63 2.92 1.73
CA PHE A 78 -20.01 2.71 1.28
C PHE A 78 -20.50 3.83 0.37
N GLU A 79 -20.12 5.09 0.61
CA GLU A 79 -20.45 6.20 -0.27
C GLU A 79 -19.91 5.98 -1.70
N ILE A 80 -18.65 5.58 -1.83
CA ILE A 80 -18.01 5.32 -3.13
C ILE A 80 -18.60 4.09 -3.83
N VAL A 81 -19.00 3.07 -3.07
CA VAL A 81 -19.66 1.88 -3.62
C VAL A 81 -21.08 2.22 -4.08
N LEU A 82 -21.86 2.94 -3.27
CA LEU A 82 -23.24 3.33 -3.59
C LEU A 82 -23.32 4.35 -4.74
N SER A 83 -22.32 5.23 -4.88
CA SER A 83 -22.23 6.13 -6.03
C SER A 83 -21.90 5.41 -7.35
N GLY A 84 -21.48 4.14 -7.28
CA GLY A 84 -21.10 3.34 -8.45
C GLY A 84 -19.71 3.67 -9.01
N ALA A 85 -18.94 4.55 -8.34
CA ALA A 85 -17.56 4.86 -8.68
C ALA A 85 -16.64 3.64 -8.52
N VAL A 86 -16.93 2.77 -7.54
CA VAL A 86 -16.30 1.45 -7.41
C VAL A 86 -17.37 0.37 -7.57
N LYS A 87 -17.19 -0.50 -8.57
CA LYS A 87 -18.07 -1.65 -8.81
C LYS A 87 -17.39 -2.93 -8.34
N ILE A 88 -17.96 -3.56 -7.31
CA ILE A 88 -17.41 -4.79 -6.72
C ILE A 88 -18.05 -5.99 -7.43
N LYS A 89 -17.23 -6.77 -8.15
CA LYS A 89 -17.66 -8.03 -8.77
C LYS A 89 -17.36 -9.20 -7.84
N ILE A 90 -18.36 -10.04 -7.59
CA ILE A 90 -18.16 -11.32 -6.90
C ILE A 90 -17.57 -12.30 -7.92
N ASN A 91 -16.30 -12.69 -7.72
CA ASN A 91 -15.59 -13.54 -8.68
C ASN A 91 -15.90 -15.04 -8.50
N GLN A 92 -15.96 -15.52 -7.26
CA GLN A 92 -16.28 -16.91 -6.94
C GLN A 92 -17.13 -17.02 -5.68
N ARG A 93 -17.94 -18.08 -5.62
CA ARG A 93 -18.69 -18.54 -4.44
C ARG A 93 -18.38 -20.01 -4.27
N TYR A 94 -17.93 -20.40 -3.09
CA TYR A 94 -17.58 -21.77 -2.75
C TYR A 94 -18.71 -22.37 -1.91
N ALA A 95 -18.98 -23.67 -2.10
CA ALA A 95 -20.02 -24.43 -1.39
C ALA A 95 -19.43 -25.14 -0.16
#